data_AF-K0BCE0-F1
#
_entry.id   AF-K0BCE0-F1
#
_cell.length_a   1.000
_cell.length_b   1.000
_cell.length_c   1.000
_cell.angle_alpha   90.00
_cell.angle_beta   90.00
_cell.angle_gamma   90.00
#
_symmetry.space_group_name_H-M   'P 1'
#
loop_
_entity.id
_entity.type
_entity.pdbx_description
1 polymer ?
#
loop_
_entity_poly.entity_id
_entity_poly.type
_entity_poly.pdbx_seq_one_letter_code
_entity_poly.pdbx_strand_id
1 'polypeptide(L)'
;MIIGIGIGAIIIMGIIFGMDILKLSVTTQDYDIFVDPVLDKQSLFVMGRVTIQNTGSYSLTNVRVNFGDGDTLDLGTIKAGQKIIVSPPPENSMQFVMISADNDIFVSKSYREMPKMVGMMGS
;
A
#
# COMPACT_ATOMS: atom_id res chain seq x y z
N MET A 1 1.26 55.84 10.76
CA MET A 1 1.34 55.12 9.47
C MET A 1 1.96 53.73 9.59
N ILE A 2 2.98 53.52 10.44
CA ILE A 2 3.68 52.23 10.61
C ILE A 2 2.79 51.12 11.22
N ILE A 3 1.88 51.45 12.13
CA ILE A 3 0.99 50.46 12.79
C ILE A 3 0.02 49.81 11.78
N GLY A 4 -0.55 50.59 10.85
CA GLY A 4 -1.45 50.06 9.81
C GLY A 4 -0.74 49.17 8.78
N ILE A 5 0.52 49.47 8.48
CA ILE A 5 1.35 48.67 7.57
C ILE A 5 1.72 47.34 8.22
N GLY A 6 2.03 47.34 9.52
CA GLY A 6 2.33 46.11 10.28
C GLY A 6 1.13 45.15 10.37
N ILE A 7 -0.07 45.68 10.62
CA ILE A 7 -1.30 44.86 10.68
C ILE A 7 -1.64 44.30 9.30
N GLY A 8 -1.50 45.12 8.24
CA GLY A 8 -1.72 44.66 6.86
C GLY A 8 -0.77 43.52 6.47
N ALA A 9 0.51 43.61 6.82
CA ALA A 9 1.49 42.57 6.56
C ALA A 9 1.17 41.25 7.27
N ILE A 10 0.73 41.30 8.53
CA ILE A 10 0.35 40.10 9.31
C ILE A 10 -0.87 39.41 8.69
N ILE A 11 -1.88 40.18 8.26
CA ILE A 11 -3.08 39.63 7.61
C ILE A 11 -2.72 38.95 6.28
N ILE A 12 -1.88 39.60 5.46
CA ILE A 12 -1.43 39.04 4.18
C ILE A 12 -0.64 37.74 4.40
N MET A 13 0.29 37.72 5.37
CA MET A 13 1.02 36.51 5.73
C MET A 13 0.07 35.40 6.19
N GLY A 14 -0.91 35.72 7.04
CA GLY A 14 -1.91 34.77 7.53
C GLY A 14 -2.74 34.14 6.41
N ILE A 15 -3.09 34.91 5.37
CA ILE A 15 -3.81 34.39 4.20
C ILE A 15 -2.92 33.47 3.37
N ILE A 16 -1.67 33.88 3.10
CA ILE A 16 -0.73 33.08 2.28
C ILE A 16 -0.43 31.74 2.97
N PHE A 17 -0.04 31.77 4.25
CA PHE A 17 0.24 30.55 5.01
C PHE A 17 -1.03 29.73 5.26
N GLY A 18 -2.18 30.37 5.50
CA GLY A 18 -3.46 29.68 5.68
C GLY A 18 -3.91 28.91 4.44
N MET A 19 -3.70 29.47 3.24
CA MET A 19 -3.99 28.77 1.98
C MET A 19 -3.03 27.61 1.71
N ASP A 20 -1.75 27.72 2.08
CA ASP A 20 -0.79 26.62 1.91
C ASP A 20 -1.08 25.43 2.83
N ILE A 21 -1.59 25.67 4.05
CA ILE A 21 -2.01 24.60 4.97
C ILE A 21 -3.23 23.85 4.44
N LEU A 22 -4.14 24.52 3.72
CA LEU A 22 -5.30 23.86 3.09
C LEU A 22 -4.90 22.95 1.91
N LYS A 23 -3.77 23.24 1.25
CA LYS A 23 -3.21 22.37 0.20
C LYS A 23 -2.43 21.17 0.77
N LEU A 24 -2.27 21.10 2.09
CA LEU A 24 -1.72 19.95 2.79
C LEU A 24 -2.75 18.80 2.95
N SER A 25 -3.86 18.84 2.21
CA SER A 25 -4.66 17.64 1.96
C SER A 25 -3.75 16.62 1.29
N VAL A 26 -3.37 15.61 2.07
CA VAL A 26 -2.72 14.39 1.61
C VAL A 26 -3.40 13.98 0.30
N THR A 27 -2.65 14.00 -0.80
CA THR A 27 -3.16 13.56 -2.10
C THR A 27 -3.37 12.05 -2.02
N THR A 28 -4.47 11.63 -1.41
CA THR A 28 -4.92 10.23 -1.46
C THR A 28 -5.45 10.03 -2.86
N GLN A 29 -4.78 9.18 -3.63
CA GLN A 29 -5.28 8.77 -4.93
C GLN A 29 -6.68 8.16 -4.79
N ASP A 30 -7.51 8.36 -5.80
CA ASP A 30 -8.89 7.85 -5.81
C ASP A 30 -8.89 6.32 -5.73
N TYR A 31 -8.02 5.68 -6.51
CA TYR A 31 -7.80 4.23 -6.54
C TYR A 31 -6.31 3.95 -6.35
N ASP A 32 -5.97 3.17 -5.34
CA ASP A 32 -4.60 2.74 -5.09
C ASP A 32 -4.60 1.43 -4.31
N ILE A 33 -3.56 0.61 -4.53
CA ILE A 33 -3.43 -0.70 -3.91
C ILE A 33 -2.01 -0.91 -3.40
N PHE A 34 -1.91 -1.21 -2.12
CA PHE A 34 -0.69 -1.67 -1.50
C PHE A 34 -0.60 -3.18 -1.54
N VAL A 35 0.55 -3.68 -1.99
CA VAL A 35 0.84 -5.11 -2.13
C VAL A 35 2.19 -5.40 -1.49
N ASP A 36 2.21 -6.36 -0.56
CA ASP A 36 3.42 -6.84 0.10
C ASP A 36 3.49 -8.38 0.10
N PRO A 37 4.21 -8.98 -0.87
CA PRO A 37 4.44 -10.42 -0.94
C PRO A 37 5.68 -10.81 -0.15
N VAL A 38 5.50 -11.66 0.86
CA VAL A 38 6.56 -12.09 1.78
C VAL A 38 6.66 -13.61 1.80
N LEU A 39 7.89 -14.12 1.78
CA LEU A 39 8.21 -15.52 2.01
C LEU A 39 8.61 -15.73 3.46
N ASP A 40 7.94 -16.68 4.09
CA ASP A 40 8.30 -17.22 5.38
C ASP A 40 9.02 -18.56 5.18
N LYS A 41 10.34 -18.56 5.38
CA LYS A 41 11.15 -19.78 5.32
C LYS A 41 11.27 -20.32 6.74
N GLN A 42 10.35 -21.21 7.10
CA GLN A 42 10.53 -22.05 8.28
C GLN A 42 11.42 -23.24 7.91
N SER A 43 12.13 -23.82 8.89
CA SER A 43 13.25 -24.76 8.66
C SER A 43 12.99 -25.91 7.69
N LEU A 44 11.73 -26.28 7.43
CA LEU A 44 11.34 -27.38 6.53
C LEU A 44 10.28 -26.98 5.49
N PHE A 45 9.73 -25.76 5.54
CA PHE A 45 8.64 -25.33 4.68
C PHE A 45 8.81 -23.86 4.28
N VAL A 46 8.56 -23.57 3.01
CA VAL A 46 8.49 -22.20 2.49
C VAL A 46 7.01 -21.86 2.32
N MET A 47 6.55 -20.82 3.00
CA MET A 47 5.15 -20.39 2.94
C MET A 47 5.07 -18.95 2.45
N GLY A 48 4.30 -18.73 1.38
CA GLY A 48 4.03 -17.40 0.84
C GLY A 48 2.89 -16.71 1.59
N ARG A 49 3.05 -15.42 1.84
CA ARG A 49 1.99 -14.54 2.34
C ARG A 49 1.94 -13.27 1.51
N VAL A 50 0.81 -12.99 0.89
CA VAL A 50 0.57 -11.76 0.14
C VAL A 50 -0.40 -10.90 0.92
N THR A 51 0.08 -9.75 1.39
CA THR A 51 -0.76 -8.73 1.99
C THR A 51 -1.24 -7.79 0.89
N ILE A 52 -2.55 -7.57 0.84
CA ILE A 52 -3.21 -6.70 -0.12
C ILE A 52 -4.05 -5.70 0.66
N GLN A 53 -3.89 -4.42 0.38
CA GLN A 53 -4.63 -3.36 1.06
C GLN A 53 -5.05 -2.30 0.05
N ASN A 54 -6.32 -1.92 0.07
CA ASN A 54 -6.78 -0.75 -0.67
C ASN A 54 -6.36 0.52 0.08
N THR A 55 -5.44 1.28 -0.50
CA THR A 55 -4.92 2.55 0.03
C THR A 55 -5.59 3.77 -0.60
N GLY A 56 -6.44 3.55 -1.61
CA GLY A 56 -7.24 4.58 -2.26
C GLY A 56 -8.45 5.03 -1.43
N SER A 57 -9.09 6.09 -1.91
CA SER A 57 -10.28 6.68 -1.29
C SER A 57 -11.58 5.93 -1.66
N TYR A 58 -11.61 5.25 -2.81
CA TYR A 58 -12.76 4.47 -3.29
C TYR A 58 -12.55 2.96 -3.17
N SER A 59 -13.64 2.20 -3.30
CA SER A 59 -13.56 0.73 -3.29
C SER A 59 -12.99 0.20 -4.61
N LEU A 60 -12.13 -0.80 -4.53
CA LEU A 60 -11.59 -1.52 -5.70
C LEU A 60 -12.51 -2.69 -6.03
N THR A 61 -12.89 -2.83 -7.29
CA THR A 61 -13.75 -3.91 -7.79
C THR A 61 -12.96 -4.85 -8.71
N ASN A 62 -13.47 -6.08 -8.85
CA ASN A 62 -12.88 -7.12 -9.70
C ASN A 62 -11.40 -7.40 -9.37
N VAL A 63 -11.07 -7.36 -8.07
CA VAL A 63 -9.70 -7.57 -7.62
C VAL A 63 -9.33 -9.03 -7.79
N ARG A 64 -8.31 -9.30 -8.61
CA ARG A 64 -7.80 -10.63 -8.89
C ARG A 64 -6.32 -10.71 -8.56
N VAL A 65 -5.95 -11.79 -7.89
CA VAL A 65 -4.57 -12.13 -7.56
C VAL A 65 -4.13 -13.26 -8.48
N ASN A 66 -2.95 -13.13 -9.07
CA ASN A 66 -2.28 -14.14 -9.85
C ASN A 66 -0.94 -14.43 -9.19
N PHE A 67 -0.77 -15.65 -8.68
CA PHE A 67 0.43 -16.09 -7.98
C PHE A 67 1.52 -16.62 -8.92
N GLY A 68 1.30 -16.58 -10.25
CA GLY A 68 2.12 -17.29 -11.22
C GLY A 68 1.64 -18.72 -11.46
N ASP A 69 2.26 -19.43 -12.40
CA ASP A 69 1.99 -20.84 -12.72
C ASP A 69 0.52 -21.18 -13.08
N GLY A 70 -0.29 -20.17 -13.42
CA GLY A 70 -1.73 -20.33 -13.69
C GLY A 70 -2.62 -20.24 -12.44
N ASP A 71 -2.03 -20.12 -11.24
CA ASP A 71 -2.77 -20.00 -9.99
C ASP A 71 -3.34 -18.59 -9.83
N THR A 72 -4.66 -18.50 -9.83
CA THR A 72 -5.39 -17.24 -9.66
C THR A 72 -6.44 -17.33 -8.58
N LEU A 73 -6.68 -16.21 -7.89
CA LEU A 73 -7.67 -16.07 -6.85
C LEU A 73 -8.44 -14.77 -7.06
N ASP A 74 -9.76 -14.88 -7.13
CA ASP A 74 -10.65 -13.73 -7.22
C ASP A 74 -11.07 -13.27 -5.82
N LEU A 75 -10.87 -11.98 -5.52
CA LEU A 75 -11.22 -11.35 -4.25
C LEU A 75 -12.48 -10.49 -4.35
N GLY A 76 -13.01 -10.25 -5.55
CA GLY A 76 -14.18 -9.40 -5.78
C GLY A 76 -13.92 -7.94 -5.44
N THR A 77 -14.47 -7.45 -4.32
CA THR A 77 -14.43 -6.04 -3.93
C THR A 77 -13.67 -5.82 -2.63
N ILE A 78 -12.74 -4.86 -2.63
CA ILE A 78 -11.97 -4.43 -1.46
C ILE A 78 -12.32 -2.99 -1.13
N LYS A 79 -12.94 -2.75 0.03
CA LYS A 79 -13.33 -1.41 0.48
C LYS A 79 -12.09 -0.55 0.77
N ALA A 80 -12.23 0.78 0.71
CA ALA A 80 -11.18 1.71 1.09
C ALA A 80 -10.66 1.40 2.50
N GLY A 81 -9.34 1.29 2.65
CA GLY A 81 -8.67 0.94 3.91
C GLY A 81 -8.74 -0.55 4.30
N GLN A 82 -9.49 -1.39 3.58
CA GLN A 82 -9.58 -2.82 3.88
C GLN A 82 -8.28 -3.54 3.50
N LYS A 83 -7.86 -4.44 4.40
CA LYS A 83 -6.67 -5.29 4.25
C LYS A 83 -7.09 -6.76 4.20
N ILE A 84 -6.52 -7.50 3.25
CA ILE A 84 -6.72 -8.92 3.04
C ILE A 84 -5.34 -9.59 3.00
N ILE A 85 -5.23 -10.77 3.61
CA ILE A 85 -4.02 -11.59 3.56
C ILE A 85 -4.39 -12.90 2.90
N VAL A 86 -3.66 -13.25 1.85
CA VAL A 86 -3.83 -14.50 1.11
C VAL A 86 -2.51 -15.25 1.00
N SER A 87 -2.60 -16.56 0.82
CA SER A 87 -1.45 -17.42 0.58
C SER A 87 -1.58 -18.09 -0.79
N PRO A 88 -0.47 -18.20 -1.54
CA PRO A 88 -0.45 -18.97 -2.77
C PRO A 88 -0.64 -20.47 -2.46
N PRO A 89 -1.08 -21.27 -3.44
CA PRO A 89 -1.11 -22.72 -3.33
C PRO A 89 0.27 -23.32 -3.00
N PRO A 90 0.32 -24.49 -2.33
CA PRO A 90 1.58 -25.09 -1.87
C PRO A 90 2.53 -25.53 -2.98
N GLU A 91 2.04 -25.76 -4.20
CA GLU A 91 2.85 -26.18 -5.37
C GLU A 91 3.30 -24.99 -6.25
N ASN A 92 3.03 -23.76 -5.83
CA ASN A 92 3.36 -22.57 -6.59
C ASN A 92 4.85 -22.19 -6.47
N SER A 93 5.47 -21.70 -7.55
CA SER A 93 6.88 -21.30 -7.56
C SER A 93 7.19 -20.06 -6.72
N MET A 94 6.18 -19.27 -6.35
CA MET A 94 6.26 -18.09 -5.49
C MET A 94 7.34 -17.08 -5.93
N GLN A 95 7.50 -16.90 -7.24
CA GLN A 95 8.49 -15.96 -7.80
C GLN A 95 7.96 -14.52 -7.79
N PHE A 96 6.70 -14.34 -8.15
CA PHE A 96 6.03 -13.05 -8.22
C PHE A 96 4.55 -13.19 -7.91
N VAL A 97 3.93 -12.08 -7.56
CA VAL A 97 2.48 -11.95 -7.51
C VAL A 97 2.07 -10.76 -8.36
N MET A 98 1.00 -10.93 -9.13
CA MET A 98 0.38 -9.89 -9.93
C MET A 98 -1.04 -9.67 -9.41
N ILE A 99 -1.41 -8.43 -9.20
CA ILE A 99 -2.75 -8.04 -8.79
C ILE A 99 -3.30 -7.10 -9.85
N SER A 100 -4.48 -7.43 -10.34
CA SER A 100 -5.27 -6.60 -11.25
C SER A 100 -6.59 -6.25 -10.61
N ALA A 101 -7.08 -5.04 -10.84
CA ALA A 101 -8.44 -4.63 -10.52
C ALA A 101 -8.96 -3.68 -11.60
N ASP A 102 -10.24 -3.31 -11.51
CA ASP A 102 -10.77 -2.25 -12.37
C ASP A 102 -10.07 -0.90 -12.12
N ASN A 103 -10.33 0.09 -12.98
CA ASN A 103 -9.70 1.42 -12.95
C ASN A 103 -8.18 1.38 -13.19
N ASP A 104 -7.75 0.53 -14.13
CA ASP A 104 -6.35 0.40 -14.57
C ASP A 104 -5.33 0.05 -13.47
N ILE A 105 -5.81 -0.56 -12.39
CA ILE A 105 -4.95 -1.02 -11.30
C ILE A 105 -4.26 -2.32 -11.71
N PHE A 106 -2.94 -2.24 -11.83
CA PHE A 106 -2.10 -3.39 -12.07
C PHE A 106 -0.78 -3.26 -11.31
N VAL A 107 -0.51 -4.20 -10.40
CA VAL A 107 0.70 -4.24 -9.58
C VAL A 107 1.35 -5.60 -9.70
N SER A 108 2.63 -5.62 -10.05
CA SER A 108 3.45 -6.83 -10.07
C SER A 108 4.62 -6.66 -9.10
N LYS A 109 4.80 -7.63 -8.20
CA LYS A 109 5.88 -7.63 -7.21
C LYS A 109 6.47 -9.02 -7.04
N SER A 110 7.79 -9.09 -6.95
CA SER A 110 8.50 -10.31 -6.55
C SER A 110 8.37 -10.55 -5.06
N TYR A 111 8.27 -11.82 -4.67
CA TYR A 111 8.29 -12.20 -3.27
C TYR A 111 9.63 -11.85 -2.61
N ARG A 112 9.58 -11.39 -1.36
CA ARG A 112 10.78 -11.05 -0.57
C ARG A 112 10.82 -11.84 0.74
N GLU A 113 12.01 -12.16 1.21
CA GLU A 113 12.18 -12.77 2.54
C GLU A 113 12.08 -11.71 3.63
N MET A 114 11.56 -12.09 4.80
CA MET A 114 11.66 -11.23 5.97
C MET A 114 13.13 -11.06 6.37
N PRO A 115 13.59 -9.83 6.67
CA PRO A 115 14.90 -9.63 7.25
C PRO A 115 15.05 -10.49 8.50
N LYS A 116 16.12 -11.28 8.59
CA LYS A 116 16.43 -12.02 9.81
C LYS A 116 16.61 -10.98 10.93
N MET A 117 15.86 -11.12 12.02
CA MET A 117 16.11 -10.34 13.22
C MET A 117 17.53 -10.68 13.70
N VAL A 118 18.44 -9.72 13.61
CA VAL A 118 19.78 -9.85 14.18
C VAL A 118 19.68 -9.59 15.69
N GLY A 119 20.04 -10.59 16.49
CA GLY A 119 20.31 -10.40 17.92
C GLY A 119 19.48 -11.25 18.86
N MET A 120 20.09 -12.33 19.36
CA MET A 120 20.56 -12.39 20.74
C MET A 120 21.89 -13.16 20.75
N MET A 121 23.01 -12.47 20.50
CA MET A 121 24.34 -12.98 20.87
C MET A 121 24.60 -12.48 22.28
N GLY A 122 24.57 -13.39 23.25
CA GLY A 122 24.69 -13.06 24.66
C GLY A 122 24.27 -14.23 25.54
N SER A 123 24.95 -15.35 25.39
CA SER A 123 24.99 -16.46 26.36
C SER A 123 26.41 -16.61 26.85
#